data_AF-B8GM78-F1
#
_entry.id   AF-B8GM78-F1
#
_cell.length_a   1.000
_cell.length_b   1.000
_cell.length_c   1.000
_cell.angle_alpha   90.00
_cell.angle_beta   90.00
_cell.angle_gamma   90.00
#
_symmetry.space_group_name_H-M   'P 1'
#
loop_
_entity.id
_entity.type
_entity.pdbx_description
1 polymer ?
#
loop_
_entity_poly.entity_id
_entity_poly.type
_entity_poly.pdbx_seq_one_letter_code
_entity_poly.pdbx_strand_id
1 'polypeptide(L)'
;MGESPYTLIIVTSAVIGLVAGFVMHRSDFCVTAMFRDLFLVNDRFLLRMLVLLVVVSMFAFELARLGGQLTPYPFPLLGPASLTTLVAGVLFGIGMVLAGGCVVGTLYKLGAGSVVAAVAFVGLLVGSALYAEWHPWWSDLARSTMLHSAVTLPQLLGLQPGYLILPLALLGLVYLVRCQHLGLLSRPAFARGHIAPWQAALVLAALGLISWYVIGMPLGITTSYAKLGATLESLVLPERVSSLAFFQAQGLNYTPPFADSAVQGGAGPQLDAIAAIQYPLIAGIVLGAAASALSVGEWRLRYRIPARQYASALLGGILLGAASRMVPGCNIWHLWGGVPILAHAESAVSARPGAGGVDWQQAAVQGSDSLMAERAQDNVVLDIRGQICPSCLLLALKELNRYGEAVRSGSLEIVVITDDRQATSTIPAAVDKMGYIAEVTHIPEGYRICLRGAV
;
A
#
# COMPACT_ATOMS: atom_id res chain seq x y z
N MET A 1 -21.21 -26.28 20.82
CA MET A 1 -20.54 -26.50 19.52
C MET A 1 -19.36 -25.55 19.48
N GLY A 2 -18.20 -26.00 19.97
CA GLY A 2 -17.00 -25.19 20.07
C GLY A 2 -16.27 -25.18 18.75
N GLU A 3 -16.51 -24.19 17.90
CA GLU A 3 -15.59 -23.91 16.81
C GLU A 3 -14.28 -23.42 17.41
N SER A 4 -13.16 -24.01 16.98
CA SER A 4 -11.83 -23.51 17.34
C SER A 4 -11.75 -22.02 17.01
N PRO A 5 -11.25 -21.14 17.91
CA PRO A 5 -11.25 -19.69 17.70
C PRO A 5 -10.53 -19.27 16.41
N TYR A 6 -9.63 -20.12 15.91
CA TYR A 6 -8.95 -19.94 14.63
C TYR A 6 -9.87 -20.04 13.41
N THR A 7 -10.95 -20.83 13.46
CA THR A 7 -11.86 -21.03 12.32
C THR A 7 -12.56 -19.74 11.94
N LEU A 8 -13.14 -19.06 12.95
CA LEU A 8 -13.79 -17.77 12.76
C LEU A 8 -12.80 -16.73 12.22
N ILE A 9 -11.60 -16.65 12.82
CA ILE A 9 -10.54 -15.75 12.35
C ILE A 9 -10.21 -16.01 10.87
N ILE A 10 -9.98 -17.27 10.49
CA ILE A 10 -9.60 -17.64 9.13
C ILE A 10 -10.70 -17.25 8.13
N VAL A 11 -11.96 -17.61 8.42
CA VAL A 11 -13.10 -17.32 7.54
C VAL A 11 -13.31 -15.81 7.42
N THR A 12 -13.32 -15.08 8.54
CA THR A 12 -13.49 -13.63 8.53
C THR A 12 -12.33 -12.95 7.79
N SER A 13 -11.08 -13.32 8.03
CA SER A 13 -9.93 -12.79 7.31
C SER A 13 -9.99 -13.07 5.80
N ALA A 14 -10.41 -14.28 5.40
CA ALA A 14 -10.56 -14.63 3.99
C ALA A 14 -11.63 -13.77 3.30
N VAL A 15 -12.80 -13.62 3.93
CA VAL A 15 -13.90 -12.81 3.40
C VAL A 15 -13.50 -11.34 3.31
N ILE A 16 -12.90 -10.79 4.37
CA ILE A 16 -12.41 -9.41 4.37
C ILE A 16 -11.39 -9.21 3.25
N GLY A 17 -10.44 -10.15 3.09
CA GLY A 17 -9.46 -10.10 2.01
C GLY A 17 -10.08 -10.12 0.63
N LEU A 18 -11.06 -10.99 0.39
CA LEU A 18 -11.76 -11.10 -0.89
C LEU A 18 -12.46 -9.79 -1.26
N VAL A 19 -13.22 -9.22 -0.34
CA VAL A 19 -13.93 -7.95 -0.57
C VAL A 19 -12.93 -6.80 -0.74
N ALA A 20 -11.91 -6.73 0.13
CA ALA A 20 -10.86 -5.73 0.07
C ALA A 20 -10.11 -5.74 -1.28
N GLY A 21 -9.65 -6.91 -1.72
CA GLY A 21 -8.97 -7.08 -3.00
C GLY A 21 -9.84 -6.71 -4.20
N PHE A 22 -11.12 -7.13 -4.18
CA PHE A 22 -12.08 -6.79 -5.24
C PHE A 22 -12.28 -5.28 -5.36
N VAL A 23 -12.52 -4.60 -4.24
CA VAL A 23 -12.79 -3.16 -4.18
C VAL A 23 -11.54 -2.36 -4.52
N MET A 24 -10.36 -2.75 -4.02
CA MET A 24 -9.09 -2.07 -4.33
C MET A 24 -8.76 -2.14 -5.82
N HIS A 25 -8.95 -3.30 -6.45
CA HIS A 25 -8.80 -3.44 -7.89
C HIS A 25 -9.78 -2.53 -8.65
N ARG A 26 -11.07 -2.54 -8.28
CA ARG A 26 -12.10 -1.73 -8.96
C ARG A 26 -12.03 -0.23 -8.72
N SER A 27 -11.27 0.25 -7.74
CA SER A 27 -11.13 1.68 -7.43
C SER A 27 -9.70 2.19 -7.63
N ASP A 28 -8.76 1.34 -8.04
CA ASP A 28 -7.31 1.62 -8.08
C ASP A 28 -6.79 2.22 -6.77
N PHE A 29 -7.31 1.75 -5.64
CA PHE A 29 -7.01 2.31 -4.32
C PHE A 29 -5.57 1.97 -3.90
N CYS A 30 -4.63 2.80 -4.36
CA CYS A 30 -3.20 2.59 -4.21
C CYS A 30 -2.56 3.74 -3.43
N VAL A 31 -1.99 3.42 -2.27
CA VAL A 31 -1.31 4.41 -1.43
C VAL A 31 -0.08 5.00 -2.12
N THR A 32 0.66 4.21 -2.89
CA THR A 32 1.79 4.72 -3.69
C THR A 32 1.34 5.75 -4.71
N ALA A 33 0.18 5.53 -5.35
CA ALA A 33 -0.38 6.50 -6.29
C ALA A 33 -0.78 7.80 -5.58
N MET A 34 -1.38 7.72 -4.39
CA MET A 34 -1.76 8.89 -3.59
C MET A 34 -0.59 9.84 -3.32
N PHE A 35 0.55 9.30 -2.86
CA PHE A 35 1.74 10.12 -2.58
C PHE A 35 2.47 10.55 -3.84
N ARG A 36 2.62 9.65 -4.83
CA ARG A 36 3.21 10.00 -6.13
C ARG A 36 2.45 11.15 -6.78
N ASP A 37 1.14 11.06 -6.89
CA ASP A 37 0.31 12.05 -7.59
C ASP A 37 0.34 13.40 -6.88
N LEU A 38 0.44 13.40 -5.54
CA LEU A 38 0.65 14.62 -4.75
C LEU A 38 2.00 15.29 -5.06
N PHE A 39 3.11 14.54 -5.06
CA PHE A 39 4.45 15.12 -5.20
C PHE A 39 4.84 15.40 -6.66
N LEU A 40 4.44 14.53 -7.59
CA LEU A 40 4.86 14.60 -9.00
C LEU A 40 3.92 15.46 -9.86
N VAL A 41 2.60 15.39 -9.61
CA VAL A 41 1.56 16.02 -10.47
C VAL A 41 0.75 17.08 -9.72
N ASN A 42 1.00 17.25 -8.41
CA ASN A 42 0.20 18.07 -7.51
C ASN A 42 -1.30 17.78 -7.64
N ASP A 43 -1.64 16.49 -7.71
CA ASP A 43 -3.00 16.01 -7.75
C ASP A 43 -3.39 15.40 -6.39
N ARG A 44 -4.39 16.01 -5.76
CA ARG A 44 -4.83 15.68 -4.40
C ARG A 44 -6.06 14.78 -4.37
N PHE A 45 -6.56 14.32 -5.52
CA PHE A 45 -7.80 13.56 -5.60
C PHE A 45 -7.75 12.27 -4.78
N LEU A 46 -6.77 11.39 -5.02
CA LEU A 46 -6.64 10.13 -4.27
C LEU A 46 -6.28 10.38 -2.79
N LEU A 47 -5.53 11.44 -2.50
CA LEU A 47 -5.20 11.84 -1.12
C LEU A 47 -6.46 12.19 -0.31
N ARG A 48 -7.45 12.88 -0.91
CA ARG A 48 -8.74 13.16 -0.24
C ARG A 48 -9.47 11.88 0.15
N MET A 49 -9.32 10.81 -0.64
CA MET A 49 -9.94 9.50 -0.35
C MET A 49 -9.25 8.80 0.81
N LEU A 50 -7.93 8.94 0.92
CA LEU A 50 -7.19 8.50 2.10
C LEU A 50 -7.63 9.28 3.34
N VAL A 51 -7.80 10.60 3.25
CA VAL A 51 -8.33 11.42 4.36
C VAL A 51 -9.73 10.97 4.75
N LEU A 52 -10.61 10.68 3.78
CA LEU A 52 -11.95 10.14 4.05
C LEU A 52 -11.88 8.81 4.82
N LEU A 53 -11.06 7.87 4.34
CA LEU A 53 -10.84 6.59 5.01
C LEU A 53 -10.38 6.77 6.46
N VAL A 54 -9.39 7.65 6.69
CA VAL A 54 -8.85 7.94 8.02
C VAL A 54 -9.91 8.56 8.92
N VAL A 55 -10.61 9.60 8.47
CA VAL A 55 -11.62 10.32 9.27
C VAL A 55 -12.78 9.38 9.66
N VAL A 56 -13.25 8.55 8.74
CA VAL A 56 -14.32 7.58 9.02
C VAL A 56 -13.84 6.53 10.02
N SER A 57 -12.60 6.05 9.88
CA SER A 57 -12.00 5.10 10.83
C SER A 57 -11.79 5.73 12.22
N MET A 58 -11.40 7.02 12.28
CA MET A 58 -11.27 7.77 13.54
C MET A 58 -12.59 7.80 14.31
N PHE A 59 -13.68 8.17 13.62
CA PHE A 59 -15.02 8.15 14.23
C PHE A 59 -15.44 6.75 14.65
N ALA A 60 -15.23 5.76 13.80
CA ALA A 60 -15.65 4.39 14.07
C ALA A 60 -14.94 3.78 15.29
N PHE A 61 -13.61 3.92 15.38
CA PHE A 61 -12.84 3.43 16.52
C PHE A 61 -13.11 4.21 17.80
N GLU A 62 -13.30 5.53 17.72
CA GLU A 62 -13.61 6.34 18.91
C GLU A 62 -15.01 6.03 19.45
N LEU A 63 -16.02 5.83 18.59
CA LEU A 63 -17.34 5.38 19.02
C LEU A 63 -17.29 4.00 19.67
N ALA A 64 -16.53 3.07 19.10
CA ALA A 64 -16.30 1.75 19.70
C ALA A 64 -15.59 1.84 21.06
N ARG A 65 -14.66 2.79 21.22
CA ARG A 65 -13.96 3.06 22.49
C ARG A 65 -14.91 3.59 23.55
N LEU A 66 -15.73 4.59 23.21
CA LEU A 66 -16.72 5.18 24.11
C LEU A 66 -17.80 4.16 24.51
N GLY A 67 -18.13 3.21 23.63
CA GLY A 67 -19.01 2.09 23.92
C GLY A 67 -18.40 1.02 24.84
N GLY A 68 -17.15 1.17 25.29
CA GLY A 68 -16.44 0.20 26.12
C GLY A 68 -16.04 -1.09 25.39
N GLN A 69 -16.20 -1.13 24.06
CA GLN A 69 -16.00 -2.34 23.25
C GLN A 69 -14.58 -2.44 22.68
N LEU A 70 -13.84 -1.32 22.63
CA LEU A 70 -12.46 -1.25 22.11
C LEU A 70 -11.44 -1.90 23.06
N THR A 71 -11.44 -3.23 23.11
CA THR A 71 -10.44 -4.03 23.85
C THR A 71 -9.82 -5.08 22.91
N PRO A 72 -8.48 -5.18 22.80
CA PRO A 72 -7.45 -4.36 23.44
C PRO A 72 -7.32 -2.94 22.87
N TYR A 73 -7.04 -1.96 23.74
CA TYR A 73 -6.62 -0.60 23.38
C TYR A 73 -5.43 -0.17 24.25
N PRO A 74 -4.32 0.30 23.67
CA PRO A 74 -4.11 0.51 22.23
C PRO A 74 -3.90 -0.82 21.49
N PHE A 75 -3.96 -0.84 20.15
CA PHE A 75 -3.91 -2.09 19.40
C PHE A 75 -2.61 -2.88 19.65
N PRO A 76 -2.63 -4.23 19.61
CA PRO A 76 -1.42 -5.04 19.69
C PRO A 76 -0.47 -4.68 18.54
N LEU A 77 0.84 -4.90 18.69
CA LEU A 77 1.88 -4.59 17.69
C LEU A 77 2.21 -3.09 17.48
N LEU A 78 1.72 -2.18 18.33
CA LEU A 78 2.27 -0.83 18.41
C LEU A 78 3.66 -0.87 19.08
N GLY A 79 4.58 -0.02 18.63
CA GLY A 79 5.91 0.07 19.24
C GLY A 79 6.38 1.50 19.47
N PRO A 80 7.51 1.74 20.14
CA PRO A 80 8.00 3.08 20.42
C PRO A 80 8.46 3.88 19.20
N ALA A 81 8.52 5.20 19.38
CA ALA A 81 9.09 6.14 18.43
C ALA A 81 10.61 6.08 18.47
N SER A 82 11.24 5.90 17.31
CA SER A 82 12.70 5.97 17.22
C SER A 82 13.16 6.70 15.97
N LEU A 83 14.41 7.16 15.96
CA LEU A 83 15.01 7.72 14.75
C LEU A 83 15.08 6.67 13.62
N THR A 84 15.21 5.39 13.98
CA THR A 84 15.16 4.30 12.99
C THR A 84 13.81 4.20 12.28
N THR A 85 12.72 4.62 12.93
CA THR A 85 11.39 4.67 12.30
C THR A 85 11.36 5.66 11.13
N LEU A 86 12.05 6.81 11.25
CA LEU A 86 12.18 7.78 10.18
C LEU A 86 12.99 7.21 9.00
N VAL A 87 14.15 6.61 9.30
CA VAL A 87 15.01 5.99 8.27
C VAL A 87 14.27 4.88 7.54
N ALA A 88 13.60 3.99 8.28
CA ALA A 88 12.80 2.92 7.71
C ALA A 88 11.63 3.47 6.86
N GLY A 89 10.96 4.54 7.29
CA GLY A 89 9.91 5.20 6.51
C GLY A 89 10.41 5.75 5.17
N VAL A 90 11.60 6.34 5.15
CA VAL A 90 12.24 6.81 3.91
C VAL A 90 12.59 5.64 2.98
N LEU A 91 13.22 4.58 3.52
CA LEU A 91 13.55 3.38 2.75
C LEU A 91 12.29 2.68 2.20
N PHE A 92 11.23 2.63 3.01
CA PHE A 92 9.92 2.11 2.61
C PHE A 92 9.33 2.93 1.45
N GLY A 93 9.42 4.26 1.51
CA GLY A 93 9.01 5.17 0.45
C GLY A 93 9.75 4.94 -0.87
N ILE A 94 11.08 4.81 -0.81
CA ILE A 94 11.92 4.51 -1.98
C ILE A 94 11.54 3.13 -2.55
N GLY A 95 11.37 2.12 -1.69
CA GLY A 95 10.93 0.79 -2.07
C GLY A 95 9.58 0.80 -2.80
N MET A 96 8.60 1.56 -2.30
CA MET A 96 7.28 1.70 -2.94
C MET A 96 7.35 2.25 -4.37
N VAL A 97 8.23 3.23 -4.61
CA VAL A 97 8.39 3.84 -5.94
C VAL A 97 9.06 2.86 -6.90
N LEU A 98 10.15 2.20 -6.48
CA LEU A 98 10.89 1.23 -7.28
C LEU A 98 10.06 -0.03 -7.60
N ALA A 99 9.24 -0.49 -6.66
CA ALA A 99 8.33 -1.61 -6.82
C ALA A 99 7.09 -1.29 -7.69
N GLY A 100 6.80 0.00 -7.92
CA GLY A 100 5.57 0.43 -8.61
C GLY A 100 4.28 0.15 -7.81
N GLY A 101 4.40 0.00 -6.49
CA GLY A 101 3.28 -0.35 -5.61
C GLY A 101 3.67 -0.43 -4.14
N CYS A 102 2.69 -0.24 -3.26
CA CYS A 102 2.84 -0.55 -1.84
C CYS A 102 2.63 -2.05 -1.63
N VAL A 103 2.91 -2.54 -0.43
CA VAL A 103 2.77 -3.97 -0.08
C VAL A 103 1.46 -4.60 -0.60
N VAL A 104 0.33 -3.92 -0.39
CA VAL A 104 -1.01 -4.40 -0.81
C VAL A 104 -1.25 -4.12 -2.28
N GLY A 105 -0.71 -3.00 -2.77
CA GLY A 105 -0.65 -2.66 -4.18
C GLY A 105 -0.07 -3.80 -5.00
N THR A 106 1.03 -4.38 -4.52
CA THR A 106 1.67 -5.54 -5.12
C THR A 106 0.75 -6.76 -5.13
N LEU A 107 0.00 -7.02 -4.05
CA LEU A 107 -0.90 -8.18 -3.99
C LEU A 107 -2.09 -8.08 -4.95
N TYR A 108 -2.84 -6.98 -4.95
CA TYR A 108 -4.01 -6.91 -5.83
C TYR A 108 -3.59 -6.80 -7.31
N LYS A 109 -2.44 -6.16 -7.62
CA LYS A 109 -1.88 -6.14 -8.98
C LYS A 109 -1.38 -7.52 -9.42
N LEU A 110 -0.81 -8.28 -8.49
CA LEU A 110 -0.47 -9.69 -8.70
C LEU A 110 -1.73 -10.50 -9.05
N GLY A 111 -2.81 -10.34 -8.28
CA GLY A 111 -4.10 -10.95 -8.56
C GLY A 111 -4.69 -10.56 -9.92
N ALA A 112 -4.49 -9.32 -10.36
CA ALA A 112 -4.90 -8.83 -11.68
C ALA A 112 -4.08 -9.40 -12.86
N GLY A 113 -2.97 -10.12 -12.59
CA GLY A 113 -2.14 -10.76 -13.62
C GLY A 113 -0.81 -10.06 -13.94
N SER A 114 -0.42 -9.06 -13.15
CA SER A 114 0.85 -8.34 -13.36
C SER A 114 2.07 -9.17 -12.96
N VAL A 115 2.91 -9.54 -13.94
CA VAL A 115 4.17 -10.28 -13.69
C VAL A 115 5.18 -9.44 -12.93
N VAL A 116 5.22 -8.12 -13.16
CA VAL A 116 6.13 -7.24 -12.42
C VAL A 116 5.73 -7.14 -10.95
N ALA A 117 4.42 -7.15 -10.64
CA ALA A 117 3.96 -7.26 -9.25
C ALA A 117 4.36 -8.61 -8.62
N ALA A 118 4.36 -9.70 -9.41
CA ALA A 118 4.88 -11.00 -8.95
C ALA A 118 6.37 -10.93 -8.60
N VAL A 119 7.18 -10.28 -9.43
CA VAL A 119 8.61 -10.09 -9.17
C VAL A 119 8.84 -9.20 -7.93
N ALA A 120 8.07 -8.12 -7.78
CA ALA A 120 8.11 -7.30 -6.57
C ALA A 120 7.69 -8.08 -5.32
N PHE A 121 6.71 -8.99 -5.44
CA PHE A 121 6.29 -9.87 -4.34
C PHE A 121 7.40 -10.84 -3.93
N VAL A 122 8.09 -11.46 -4.89
CA VAL A 122 9.28 -12.28 -4.60
C VAL A 122 10.34 -11.45 -3.89
N GLY A 123 10.62 -10.24 -4.37
CA GLY A 123 11.51 -9.31 -3.68
C GLY A 123 11.08 -9.02 -2.25
N LEU A 124 9.78 -8.78 -2.02
CA LEU A 124 9.21 -8.54 -0.69
C LEU A 124 9.46 -9.70 0.29
N LEU A 125 9.32 -10.95 -0.17
CA LEU A 125 9.62 -12.14 0.63
C LEU A 125 11.11 -12.21 0.96
N VAL A 126 11.97 -12.05 -0.03
CA VAL A 126 13.43 -12.07 0.13
C VAL A 126 13.89 -10.98 1.09
N GLY A 127 13.43 -9.75 0.91
CA GLY A 127 13.78 -8.62 1.79
C GLY A 127 13.27 -8.79 3.22
N SER A 128 12.07 -9.35 3.37
CA SER A 128 11.50 -9.66 4.70
C SER A 128 12.29 -10.75 5.43
N ALA A 129 12.79 -11.76 4.70
CA ALA A 129 13.65 -12.80 5.26
C ALA A 129 15.06 -12.27 5.58
N LEU A 130 15.66 -11.50 4.66
CA LEU A 130 16.99 -10.91 4.81
C LEU A 130 17.11 -10.02 6.06
N TYR A 131 16.02 -9.31 6.40
CA TYR A 131 15.97 -8.52 7.63
C TYR A 131 16.27 -9.34 8.89
N ALA A 132 15.95 -10.63 8.92
CA ALA A 132 16.19 -11.49 10.07
C ALA A 132 17.68 -11.55 10.45
N GLU A 133 18.58 -11.39 9.48
CA GLU A 133 20.03 -11.45 9.68
C GLU A 133 20.56 -10.23 10.45
N TRP A 134 20.17 -9.03 10.04
CA TRP A 134 20.60 -7.79 10.69
C TRP A 134 19.62 -7.31 11.78
N HIS A 135 18.54 -8.05 12.02
CA HIS A 135 17.53 -7.71 13.02
C HIS A 135 18.14 -7.39 14.38
N PRO A 136 19.06 -8.20 14.97
CA PRO A 136 19.62 -7.90 16.29
C PRO A 136 20.24 -6.50 16.35
N TRP A 137 21.10 -6.17 15.37
CA TRP A 137 21.74 -4.87 15.25
C TRP A 137 20.73 -3.73 15.05
N TRP A 138 19.75 -3.90 14.16
CA TRP A 138 18.71 -2.90 13.93
C TRP A 138 17.85 -2.66 15.18
N SER A 139 17.55 -3.75 15.90
CA SER A 139 16.75 -3.74 17.12
C SER A 139 17.42 -2.99 18.27
N ASP A 140 18.75 -3.03 18.32
CA ASP A 140 19.57 -2.30 19.29
C ASP A 140 19.67 -0.81 18.90
N LEU A 141 19.79 -0.52 17.60
CA LEU A 141 19.76 0.85 17.09
C LEU A 141 18.41 1.54 17.33
N ALA A 142 17.30 0.85 17.08
CA ALA A 142 15.95 1.38 17.30
C ALA A 142 15.72 1.81 18.74
N ARG A 143 16.32 1.07 19.66
CA ARG A 143 16.19 1.28 21.09
C ARG A 143 17.11 2.35 21.64
N SER A 144 18.34 2.42 21.16
CA SER A 144 19.27 3.49 21.54
C SER A 144 18.80 4.87 21.03
N THR A 145 18.03 4.89 19.94
CA THR A 145 17.44 6.10 19.36
C THR A 145 15.97 6.30 19.72
N MET A 146 15.50 5.64 20.78
CA MET A 146 14.10 5.73 21.23
C MET A 146 13.79 7.12 21.78
N LEU A 147 12.81 7.79 21.19
CA LEU A 147 12.33 9.11 21.62
C LEU A 147 11.24 8.97 22.69
N HIS A 148 10.26 8.10 22.47
CA HIS A 148 9.10 7.91 23.35
C HIS A 148 8.64 6.45 23.36
N SER A 149 7.95 6.04 24.43
CA SER A 149 7.31 4.72 24.54
C SER A 149 6.16 4.54 23.53
N ALA A 150 5.67 3.31 23.37
CA ALA A 150 4.57 2.95 22.48
C ALA A 150 3.22 3.50 23.00
N VAL A 151 3.02 4.81 22.91
CA VAL A 151 1.81 5.50 23.37
C VAL A 151 1.13 6.24 22.22
N THR A 152 -0.18 6.37 22.32
CA THR A 152 -0.93 7.26 21.41
C THR A 152 -0.68 8.71 21.79
N LEU A 153 -0.86 9.64 20.85
CA LEU A 153 -0.69 11.07 21.09
C LEU A 153 -1.58 11.58 22.26
N PRO A 154 -2.85 11.16 22.40
CA PRO A 154 -3.63 11.51 23.59
C PRO A 154 -3.02 11.00 24.90
N GLN A 155 -2.49 9.77 24.91
CA GLN A 155 -1.82 9.20 26.09
C GLN A 155 -0.54 9.96 26.44
N LEU A 156 0.23 10.39 25.42
CA LEU A 156 1.44 11.21 25.62
C LEU A 156 1.10 12.57 26.27
N LEU A 157 -0.03 13.16 25.89
CA LEU A 157 -0.52 14.43 26.44
C LEU A 157 -1.28 14.28 27.76
N GLY A 158 -1.49 13.05 28.25
CA GLY A 158 -2.32 12.77 29.43
C GLY A 158 -3.80 13.12 29.24
N LEU A 159 -4.27 13.23 27.99
CA LEU A 159 -5.64 13.58 27.64
C LEU A 159 -6.46 12.32 27.37
N GLN A 160 -7.77 12.38 27.64
CA GLN A 160 -8.67 11.33 27.16
C GLN A 160 -8.69 11.36 25.62
N PRO A 161 -8.53 10.21 24.93
CA PRO A 161 -8.44 10.17 23.47
C PRO A 161 -9.53 10.94 22.72
N GLY A 162 -10.76 10.91 23.21
CA GLY A 162 -11.90 11.60 22.60
C GLY A 162 -11.73 13.11 22.49
N TYR A 163 -11.02 13.76 23.41
CA TYR A 163 -10.78 15.21 23.34
C TYR A 163 -9.91 15.63 22.17
N LEU A 164 -9.06 14.74 21.65
CA LEU A 164 -8.19 15.03 20.52
C LEU A 164 -8.71 14.41 19.22
N ILE A 165 -9.22 13.18 19.28
CA ILE A 165 -9.71 12.45 18.11
C ILE A 165 -10.99 13.10 17.57
N LEU A 166 -11.97 13.45 18.41
CA LEU A 166 -13.25 13.99 17.94
C LEU A 166 -13.12 15.35 17.24
N PRO A 167 -12.38 16.35 17.75
CA PRO A 167 -12.21 17.62 17.04
C PRO A 167 -11.46 17.47 15.72
N LEU A 168 -10.42 16.63 15.67
CA LEU A 168 -9.68 16.36 14.44
C LEU A 168 -10.54 15.63 13.40
N ALA A 169 -11.32 14.63 13.84
CA ALA A 169 -12.26 13.92 12.97
C ALA A 169 -13.36 14.87 12.46
N LEU A 170 -13.89 15.76 13.30
CA LEU A 170 -14.85 16.78 12.91
C LEU A 170 -14.27 17.78 11.90
N LEU A 171 -13.05 18.27 12.11
CA LEU A 171 -12.35 19.14 11.16
C LEU A 171 -12.17 18.44 9.81
N GLY A 172 -11.74 17.17 9.83
CA GLY A 172 -11.63 16.34 8.64
C GLY A 172 -12.96 16.16 7.92
N LEU A 173 -14.05 15.93 8.66
CA LEU A 173 -15.40 15.82 8.11
C LEU A 173 -15.85 17.12 7.45
N VAL A 174 -15.66 18.28 8.10
CA VAL A 174 -15.98 19.60 7.53
C VAL A 174 -15.21 19.85 6.24
N TYR A 175 -13.91 19.52 6.22
CA TYR A 175 -13.08 19.60 5.02
C TYR A 175 -13.63 18.72 3.88
N LEU A 176 -14.05 17.49 4.19
CA LEU A 176 -14.56 16.54 3.20
C LEU A 176 -15.94 16.94 2.67
N VAL A 177 -16.85 17.41 3.53
CA VAL A 177 -18.15 17.96 3.13
C VAL A 177 -17.96 19.14 2.20
N ARG A 178 -17.03 20.06 2.52
CA ARG A 178 -16.67 21.17 1.62
C ARG A 178 -16.15 20.66 0.28
N CYS A 179 -15.27 19.66 0.27
CA CYS A 179 -14.77 19.06 -0.96
C CYS A 179 -15.89 18.40 -1.78
N GLN A 180 -16.86 17.77 -1.12
CA GLN A 180 -18.03 17.17 -1.78
C GLN A 180 -18.90 18.23 -2.46
N HIS A 181 -19.19 19.34 -1.77
CA HIS A 181 -19.96 20.45 -2.35
C HIS A 181 -19.25 21.09 -3.55
N LEU A 182 -17.92 21.08 -3.57
CA LEU A 182 -17.12 21.56 -4.70
C LEU A 182 -16.94 20.51 -5.82
N GLY A 183 -17.57 19.33 -5.72
CA GLY A 183 -17.44 18.25 -6.71
C GLY A 183 -16.05 17.60 -6.75
N LEU A 184 -15.19 17.89 -5.77
CA LEU A 184 -13.77 17.50 -5.76
C LEU A 184 -13.52 16.04 -5.37
N LEU A 185 -14.57 15.31 -4.98
CA LEU A 185 -14.52 13.89 -4.59
C LEU A 185 -14.94 12.93 -5.72
N SER A 186 -15.44 13.46 -6.84
CA SER A 186 -15.88 12.68 -7.99
C SER A 186 -15.04 13.03 -9.21
N ARG A 187 -14.71 12.02 -10.02
CA ARG A 187 -14.02 12.18 -11.30
C ARG A 187 -14.66 11.28 -12.34
N PRO A 188 -14.59 11.66 -13.63
CA PRO A 188 -15.04 10.79 -14.70
C PRO A 188 -14.25 9.49 -14.66
N ALA A 189 -14.99 8.38 -14.74
CA ALA A 189 -14.45 7.05 -14.72
C ALA A 189 -14.53 6.45 -16.12
N PHE A 190 -13.37 6.10 -16.68
CA PHE A 190 -13.26 5.55 -18.03
C PHE A 190 -13.14 4.01 -18.04
N ALA A 191 -12.82 3.42 -16.89
CA ALA A 191 -12.66 1.98 -16.72
C ALA A 191 -13.98 1.25 -16.50
N ARG A 192 -14.12 0.05 -17.07
CA ARG A 192 -15.34 -0.76 -16.91
C ARG A 192 -15.53 -1.21 -15.46
N GLY A 193 -16.75 -1.02 -14.95
CA GLY A 193 -17.13 -1.39 -13.60
C GLY A 193 -16.26 -0.73 -12.52
N HIS A 194 -15.84 0.50 -12.78
CA HIS A 194 -15.16 1.36 -11.83
C HIS A 194 -16.02 1.61 -10.59
N ILE A 195 -15.44 1.39 -9.42
CA ILE A 195 -16.00 1.82 -8.14
C ILE A 195 -15.36 3.15 -7.79
N ALA A 196 -16.19 4.14 -7.43
CA ALA A 196 -15.68 5.45 -7.09
C ALA A 196 -14.74 5.33 -5.87
N PRO A 197 -13.54 5.95 -5.89
CA PRO A 197 -12.57 5.81 -4.80
C PRO A 197 -13.08 6.21 -3.41
N TRP A 198 -14.04 7.12 -3.32
CA TRP A 198 -14.68 7.47 -2.05
C TRP A 198 -15.53 6.32 -1.49
N GLN A 199 -16.24 5.56 -2.35
CA GLN A 199 -17.00 4.38 -1.93
C GLN A 199 -16.04 3.29 -1.45
N ALA A 200 -14.93 3.10 -2.15
CA ALA A 200 -13.88 2.19 -1.72
C ALA A 200 -13.32 2.56 -0.36
N ALA A 201 -13.07 3.85 -0.09
CA ALA A 201 -12.65 4.31 1.23
C ALA A 201 -13.66 3.94 2.33
N LEU A 202 -14.96 4.12 2.10
CA LEU A 202 -15.99 3.74 3.08
C LEU A 202 -16.04 2.23 3.32
N VAL A 203 -15.98 1.42 2.26
CA VAL A 203 -15.97 -0.03 2.38
C VAL A 203 -14.72 -0.51 3.12
N LEU A 204 -13.55 0.02 2.80
CA LEU A 204 -12.30 -0.34 3.46
C LEU A 204 -12.29 0.08 4.95
N ALA A 205 -12.86 1.23 5.31
CA ALA A 205 -13.05 1.63 6.71
C ALA A 205 -13.95 0.63 7.45
N ALA A 206 -15.07 0.24 6.83
CA ALA A 206 -15.99 -0.74 7.41
C ALA A 206 -15.32 -2.11 7.59
N LEU A 207 -14.54 -2.58 6.61
CA LEU A 207 -13.77 -3.82 6.72
C LEU A 207 -12.71 -3.76 7.82
N GLY A 208 -12.04 -2.60 8.01
CA GLY A 208 -11.12 -2.37 9.11
C GLY A 208 -11.82 -2.45 10.47
N LEU A 209 -13.02 -1.89 10.60
CA LEU A 209 -13.84 -1.99 11.81
C LEU A 209 -14.30 -3.42 12.08
N ILE A 210 -14.73 -4.16 11.06
CA ILE A 210 -15.13 -5.57 11.18
C ILE A 210 -13.93 -6.43 11.61
N SER A 211 -12.76 -6.22 10.98
CA SER A 211 -11.50 -6.87 11.38
C SER A 211 -11.21 -6.61 12.85
N TRP A 212 -11.33 -5.36 13.30
CA TRP A 212 -11.12 -5.03 14.70
C TRP A 212 -12.15 -5.72 15.61
N TYR A 213 -13.44 -5.68 15.28
CA TYR A 213 -14.50 -6.25 16.11
C TYR A 213 -14.37 -7.76 16.29
N VAL A 214 -14.00 -8.49 15.22
CA VAL A 214 -13.87 -9.95 15.25
C VAL A 214 -12.48 -10.37 15.72
N ILE A 215 -11.41 -9.80 15.18
CA ILE A 215 -10.04 -10.27 15.40
C ILE A 215 -9.37 -9.53 16.56
N GLY A 216 -9.82 -8.32 16.92
CA GLY A 216 -9.24 -7.48 17.97
C GLY A 216 -8.13 -6.54 17.49
N MET A 217 -7.88 -6.48 16.18
CA MET A 217 -6.87 -5.59 15.59
C MET A 217 -7.23 -5.17 14.16
N PRO A 218 -6.72 -4.02 13.68
CA PRO A 218 -6.89 -3.60 12.30
C PRO A 218 -6.13 -4.53 11.33
N LEU A 219 -6.38 -4.34 10.03
CA LEU A 219 -5.79 -5.17 8.99
C LEU A 219 -4.25 -5.05 8.97
N GLY A 220 -3.58 -6.18 8.94
CA GLY A 220 -2.13 -6.28 8.83
C GLY A 220 -1.74 -7.53 8.06
N ILE A 221 -0.76 -7.44 7.16
CA ILE A 221 -0.36 -8.56 6.28
C ILE A 221 1.15 -8.77 6.26
N THR A 222 1.91 -7.89 6.90
CA THR A 222 3.33 -7.84 6.64
C THR A 222 4.07 -8.99 7.32
N THR A 223 3.79 -9.32 8.58
CA THR A 223 4.47 -10.39 9.35
C THR A 223 4.50 -11.73 8.62
N SER A 224 3.45 -12.02 7.86
CA SER A 224 3.35 -13.22 7.02
C SER A 224 4.36 -13.32 5.90
N TYR A 225 4.89 -12.22 5.37
CA TYR A 225 5.93 -12.30 4.33
C TYR A 225 7.25 -12.81 4.89
N ALA A 226 7.60 -12.39 6.12
CA ALA A 226 8.74 -12.95 6.83
C ALA A 226 8.50 -14.43 7.16
N LYS A 227 7.27 -14.78 7.56
CA LYS A 227 6.88 -16.18 7.83
C LYS A 227 6.98 -17.07 6.59
N LEU A 228 6.44 -16.61 5.45
CA LEU A 228 6.57 -17.32 4.17
C LEU A 228 8.03 -17.41 3.74
N GLY A 229 8.81 -16.33 3.87
CA GLY A 229 10.24 -16.33 3.62
C GLY A 229 10.99 -17.37 4.48
N ALA A 230 10.72 -17.39 5.79
CA ALA A 230 11.29 -18.35 6.73
C ALA A 230 10.88 -19.80 6.42
N THR A 231 9.64 -20.01 5.95
CA THR A 231 9.14 -21.33 5.55
C THR A 231 9.83 -21.82 4.29
N LEU A 232 10.07 -20.93 3.31
CA LEU A 232 10.83 -21.29 2.12
C LEU A 232 12.31 -21.53 2.43
N GLU A 233 12.90 -20.71 3.30
CA GLU A 233 14.29 -20.86 3.74
C GLU A 233 14.49 -22.14 4.56
N SER A 234 13.53 -22.53 5.40
CA SER A 234 13.64 -23.74 6.23
C SER A 234 13.60 -25.04 5.42
N LEU A 235 13.05 -25.02 4.20
CA LEU A 235 13.11 -26.15 3.27
C LEU A 235 14.53 -26.43 2.76
N VAL A 236 15.39 -25.41 2.74
CA VAL A 236 16.76 -25.49 2.20
C VAL A 236 17.81 -25.48 3.33
N LEU A 237 17.63 -24.61 4.33
CA LEU A 237 18.57 -24.35 5.42
C LEU A 237 17.83 -24.25 6.77
N PRO A 238 17.30 -25.36 7.32
CA PRO A 238 16.54 -25.36 8.56
C PRO A 238 17.34 -24.88 9.78
N GLU A 239 18.63 -25.23 9.86
CA GLU A 239 19.51 -24.82 10.95
C GLU A 239 19.67 -23.30 11.02
N ARG A 240 19.79 -22.64 9.85
CA ARG A 240 19.93 -21.19 9.76
C ARG A 240 18.70 -20.48 10.31
N VAL A 241 17.51 -20.87 9.88
CA VAL A 241 16.24 -20.28 10.35
C VAL A 241 16.09 -20.44 11.87
N SER A 242 16.45 -21.61 12.39
CA SER A 242 16.35 -21.88 13.83
C SER A 242 17.31 -21.02 14.68
N SER A 243 18.47 -20.65 14.11
CA SER A 243 19.50 -19.85 14.80
C SER A 243 19.19 -18.35 14.90
N LEU A 244 18.29 -17.83 14.06
CA LEU A 244 18.03 -16.40 13.97
C LEU A 244 16.99 -15.95 15.00
N ALA A 245 17.37 -15.01 15.87
CA ALA A 245 16.53 -14.51 16.95
C ALA A 245 15.19 -13.92 16.47
N PHE A 246 15.16 -13.33 15.27
CA PHE A 246 13.95 -12.75 14.69
C PHE A 246 12.85 -13.79 14.43
N PHE A 247 13.21 -14.98 13.95
CA PHE A 247 12.23 -16.03 13.66
C PHE A 247 11.74 -16.74 14.92
N GLN A 248 12.48 -16.65 16.03
CA GLN A 248 12.04 -17.15 17.33
C GLN A 248 11.18 -16.15 18.11
N ALA A 249 11.17 -14.88 17.71
CA ALA A 249 10.42 -13.85 18.40
C ALA A 249 8.90 -14.01 18.20
N GLN A 250 8.17 -14.07 19.30
CA GLN A 250 6.70 -13.99 19.31
C GLN A 250 6.26 -12.55 19.52
N GLY A 251 6.03 -11.84 18.42
CA GLY A 251 5.63 -10.43 18.44
C GLY A 251 4.16 -10.19 18.80
N LEU A 252 3.31 -11.22 18.69
CA LEU A 252 1.88 -11.13 18.98
C LEU A 252 1.53 -12.04 20.16
N ASN A 253 0.96 -11.48 21.21
CA ASN A 253 0.38 -12.20 22.34
C ASN A 253 -0.79 -11.38 22.89
N TYR A 254 -2.02 -11.82 22.63
CA TYR A 254 -3.24 -11.15 23.09
C TYR A 254 -4.41 -12.13 23.15
N THR A 255 -5.48 -11.74 23.83
CA THR A 255 -6.72 -12.52 23.88
C THR A 255 -7.72 -11.90 22.90
N PRO A 256 -8.18 -12.65 21.88
CA PRO A 256 -9.20 -12.17 20.95
C PRO A 256 -10.51 -11.84 21.68
N PRO A 257 -11.31 -10.85 21.22
CA PRO A 257 -12.52 -10.41 21.93
C PRO A 257 -13.58 -11.50 22.17
N PHE A 258 -13.57 -12.56 21.36
CA PHE A 258 -14.54 -13.65 21.39
C PHE A 258 -13.98 -14.96 21.98
N ALA A 259 -12.71 -15.00 22.39
CA ALA A 259 -12.04 -16.21 22.84
C ALA A 259 -11.53 -16.07 24.28
N ASP A 260 -11.67 -17.13 25.08
CA ASP A 260 -11.26 -17.13 26.51
C ASP A 260 -9.75 -17.39 26.71
N SER A 261 -9.03 -17.76 25.65
CA SER A 261 -7.60 -18.12 25.68
C SER A 261 -6.76 -17.16 24.84
N ALA A 262 -5.60 -16.78 25.37
CA ALA A 262 -4.63 -15.98 24.62
C ALA A 262 -4.12 -16.72 23.38
N VAL A 263 -3.94 -15.97 22.30
CA VAL A 263 -3.33 -16.45 21.06
C VAL A 263 -1.95 -15.81 20.88
N GLN A 264 -1.00 -16.60 20.38
CA GLN A 264 0.38 -16.18 20.18
C GLN A 264 0.78 -16.33 18.71
N GLY A 265 1.69 -15.48 18.24
CA GLY A 265 2.28 -15.63 16.93
C GLY A 265 3.54 -14.79 16.71
N GLY A 266 4.35 -15.25 15.77
CA GLY A 266 5.66 -14.69 15.44
C GLY A 266 5.99 -14.72 13.95
N ALA A 267 7.21 -14.28 13.64
CA ALA A 267 7.73 -14.25 12.27
C ALA A 267 8.28 -15.60 11.79
N GLY A 268 8.52 -16.56 12.68
CA GLY A 268 9.04 -17.89 12.32
C GLY A 268 8.03 -18.78 11.60
N PRO A 269 8.45 -19.92 11.02
CA PRO A 269 7.67 -20.70 10.04
C PRO A 269 6.45 -21.45 10.60
N GLN A 270 6.18 -21.35 11.91
CA GLN A 270 5.09 -22.07 12.57
C GLN A 270 3.71 -21.56 12.11
N LEU A 271 2.71 -22.44 12.01
CA LEU A 271 1.33 -22.04 11.73
C LEU A 271 0.65 -21.60 13.03
N ASP A 272 0.75 -20.31 13.33
CA ASP A 272 0.30 -19.66 14.55
C ASP A 272 -0.83 -18.65 14.30
N ALA A 273 -1.17 -17.83 15.30
CA ALA A 273 -2.23 -16.82 15.16
C ALA A 273 -1.98 -15.82 14.03
N ILE A 274 -0.72 -15.45 13.78
CA ILE A 274 -0.36 -14.56 12.68
C ILE A 274 -0.66 -15.24 11.34
N ALA A 275 -0.29 -16.51 11.20
CA ALA A 275 -0.61 -17.29 9.99
C ALA A 275 -2.12 -17.38 9.77
N ALA A 276 -2.90 -17.67 10.81
CA ALA A 276 -4.35 -17.78 10.75
C ALA A 276 -5.05 -16.46 10.37
N ILE A 277 -4.54 -15.31 10.83
CA ILE A 277 -5.10 -14.00 10.50
C ILE A 277 -4.70 -13.57 9.09
N GLN A 278 -3.41 -13.63 8.78
CA GLN A 278 -2.84 -12.89 7.66
C GLN A 278 -2.75 -13.71 6.36
N TYR A 279 -2.54 -15.04 6.41
CA TYR A 279 -2.52 -15.85 5.18
C TYR A 279 -3.86 -15.86 4.45
N PRO A 280 -5.01 -16.08 5.11
CA PRO A 280 -6.30 -16.02 4.44
C PRO A 280 -6.62 -14.62 3.93
N LEU A 281 -6.18 -13.58 4.65
CA LEU A 281 -6.32 -12.19 4.22
C LEU A 281 -5.52 -11.90 2.93
N ILE A 282 -4.24 -12.32 2.87
CA ILE A 282 -3.38 -12.18 1.69
C ILE A 282 -3.97 -12.95 0.50
N ALA A 283 -4.32 -14.22 0.71
CA ALA A 283 -4.93 -15.05 -0.33
C ALA A 283 -6.26 -14.44 -0.81
N GLY A 284 -7.10 -13.97 0.12
CA GLY A 284 -8.33 -13.26 -0.18
C GLY A 284 -8.10 -12.01 -1.04
N ILE A 285 -7.11 -11.17 -0.70
CA ILE A 285 -6.80 -9.96 -1.50
C ILE A 285 -6.43 -10.33 -2.93
N VAL A 286 -5.57 -11.34 -3.11
CA VAL A 286 -5.14 -11.79 -4.44
C VAL A 286 -6.32 -12.39 -5.22
N LEU A 287 -7.09 -13.28 -4.60
CA LEU A 287 -8.25 -13.93 -5.23
C LEU A 287 -9.39 -12.96 -5.53
N GLY A 288 -9.67 -12.01 -4.64
CA GLY A 288 -10.67 -10.97 -4.82
C GLY A 288 -10.32 -10.04 -5.97
N ALA A 289 -9.04 -9.66 -6.08
CA ALA A 289 -8.53 -8.88 -7.20
C ALA A 289 -8.57 -9.68 -8.52
N ALA A 290 -8.21 -10.97 -8.49
CA ALA A 290 -8.31 -11.85 -9.65
C ALA A 290 -9.75 -12.02 -10.13
N ALA A 291 -10.70 -12.29 -9.22
CA ALA A 291 -12.12 -12.38 -9.52
C ALA A 291 -12.65 -11.07 -10.13
N SER A 292 -12.21 -9.94 -9.57
CA SER A 292 -12.51 -8.61 -10.09
C SER A 292 -12.00 -8.44 -11.52
N ALA A 293 -10.72 -8.72 -11.79
CA ALA A 293 -10.12 -8.59 -13.11
C ALA A 293 -10.75 -9.54 -14.15
N LEU A 294 -11.06 -10.78 -13.76
CA LEU A 294 -11.71 -11.77 -14.62
C LEU A 294 -13.13 -11.34 -14.99
N SER A 295 -13.91 -10.80 -14.03
CA SER A 295 -15.29 -10.38 -14.27
C SER A 295 -15.46 -9.21 -15.26
N VAL A 296 -14.40 -8.42 -15.51
CA VAL A 296 -14.37 -7.37 -16.54
C VAL A 296 -13.55 -7.74 -17.78
N GLY A 297 -12.95 -8.93 -17.82
CA GLY A 297 -12.09 -9.37 -18.93
C GLY A 297 -10.75 -8.64 -19.01
N GLU A 298 -10.31 -8.02 -17.91
CA GLU A 298 -9.04 -7.28 -17.81
C GLU A 298 -7.85 -8.18 -17.41
N TRP A 299 -8.13 -9.35 -16.84
CA TRP A 299 -7.08 -10.27 -16.40
C TRP A 299 -6.23 -10.76 -17.58
N ARG A 300 -4.93 -10.44 -17.54
CA ARG A 300 -3.96 -10.85 -18.58
C ARG A 300 -2.58 -11.03 -18.01
N LEU A 301 -1.92 -12.12 -18.39
CA LEU A 301 -0.52 -12.34 -18.07
C LEU A 301 0.38 -11.55 -19.04
N ARG A 302 1.07 -10.53 -18.52
CA ARG A 302 1.95 -9.67 -19.33
C ARG A 302 3.41 -9.81 -18.87
N TYR A 303 4.21 -10.43 -19.72
CA TYR A 303 5.63 -10.72 -19.47
C TYR A 303 6.59 -9.94 -20.39
N ARG A 304 6.07 -9.24 -21.42
CA ARG A 304 6.87 -8.48 -22.37
C ARG A 304 7.14 -7.07 -21.84
N ILE A 305 7.98 -6.99 -20.82
CA ILE A 305 8.31 -5.74 -20.11
C ILE A 305 9.84 -5.56 -20.10
N PRO A 306 10.38 -4.33 -20.22
CA PRO A 306 11.82 -4.11 -20.22
C PRO A 306 12.50 -4.67 -18.97
N ALA A 307 13.65 -5.34 -19.14
CA ALA A 307 14.39 -6.00 -18.06
C ALA A 307 14.70 -5.08 -16.86
N ARG A 308 14.95 -3.79 -17.13
CA ARG A 308 15.19 -2.76 -16.10
C ARG A 308 14.02 -2.64 -15.11
N GLN A 309 12.79 -2.87 -15.55
CA GLN A 309 11.63 -2.80 -14.68
C GLN A 309 11.49 -4.02 -13.79
N TYR A 310 11.85 -5.20 -14.28
CA TYR A 310 11.97 -6.38 -13.44
C TYR A 310 13.03 -6.19 -12.35
N ALA A 311 14.20 -5.66 -12.73
CA ALA A 311 15.25 -5.33 -11.76
C ALA A 311 14.78 -4.28 -10.74
N SER A 312 14.16 -3.18 -11.20
CA SER A 312 13.58 -2.16 -10.32
C SER A 312 12.53 -2.74 -9.37
N ALA A 313 11.64 -3.59 -9.88
CA ALA A 313 10.57 -4.20 -9.09
C ALA A 313 11.12 -5.17 -8.04
N LEU A 314 12.11 -5.98 -8.40
CA LEU A 314 12.77 -6.90 -7.48
C LEU A 314 13.51 -6.14 -6.38
N LEU A 315 14.35 -5.17 -6.75
CA LEU A 315 15.11 -4.35 -5.79
C LEU A 315 14.18 -3.51 -4.90
N GLY A 316 13.15 -2.91 -5.49
CA GLY A 316 12.11 -2.20 -4.76
C GLY A 316 11.35 -3.10 -3.80
N GLY A 317 11.02 -4.33 -4.22
CA GLY A 317 10.42 -5.35 -3.38
C GLY A 317 11.30 -5.74 -2.19
N ILE A 318 12.59 -6.01 -2.42
CA ILE A 318 13.56 -6.33 -1.36
C ILE A 318 13.63 -5.19 -0.35
N LEU A 319 13.79 -3.95 -0.82
CA LEU A 319 13.87 -2.78 0.06
C LEU A 319 12.57 -2.57 0.85
N LEU A 320 11.42 -2.68 0.17
CA LEU A 320 10.09 -2.57 0.78
C LEU A 320 9.86 -3.65 1.84
N GLY A 321 10.28 -4.89 1.54
CA GLY A 321 10.19 -6.04 2.43
C GLY A 321 10.98 -5.81 3.70
N ALA A 322 12.26 -5.50 3.56
CA ALA A 322 13.14 -5.20 4.68
C ALA A 322 12.64 -4.01 5.52
N ALA A 323 12.28 -2.89 4.87
CA ALA A 323 11.79 -1.70 5.55
C ALA A 323 10.49 -1.93 6.34
N SER A 324 9.59 -2.80 5.83
CA SER A 324 8.36 -3.19 6.53
C SER A 324 8.59 -4.03 7.79
N ARG A 325 9.83 -4.49 8.02
CA ARG A 325 10.27 -5.18 9.25
C ARG A 325 11.03 -4.28 10.19
N MET A 326 11.82 -3.37 9.63
CA MET A 326 12.52 -2.32 10.36
C MET A 326 11.54 -1.46 11.15
N VAL A 327 10.34 -1.26 10.60
CA VAL A 327 9.16 -0.75 11.28
C VAL A 327 8.04 -1.77 11.05
N PRO A 328 7.66 -2.59 12.05
CA PRO A 328 6.67 -3.64 11.89
C PRO A 328 5.32 -3.08 11.47
N GLY A 329 5.04 -3.11 10.17
CA GLY A 329 3.79 -2.58 9.63
C GLY A 329 3.87 -2.28 8.15
N CYS A 330 2.73 -1.94 7.56
CA CYS A 330 2.65 -1.36 6.21
C CYS A 330 1.67 -0.19 6.24
N ASN A 331 1.47 0.42 5.07
CA ASN A 331 0.49 1.48 4.88
C ASN A 331 -0.92 1.15 5.38
N ILE A 332 -1.38 -0.11 5.30
CA ILE A 332 -2.69 -0.48 5.88
C ILE A 332 -2.65 -0.32 7.39
N TRP A 333 -1.70 -1.00 8.02
CA TRP A 333 -1.60 -1.03 9.47
C TRP A 333 -1.42 0.40 10.02
N HIS A 334 -0.49 1.16 9.46
CA HIS A 334 -0.20 2.52 9.91
C HIS A 334 -1.28 3.52 9.53
N LEU A 335 -1.69 3.60 8.25
CA LEU A 335 -2.61 4.66 7.81
C LEU A 335 -4.07 4.32 8.15
N TRP A 336 -4.47 3.05 8.15
CA TRP A 336 -5.87 2.65 8.37
C TRP A 336 -6.14 2.20 9.80
N GLY A 337 -5.10 1.76 10.52
CA GLY A 337 -5.19 1.37 11.93
C GLY A 337 -4.60 2.41 12.88
N GLY A 338 -3.32 2.74 12.72
CA GLY A 338 -2.54 3.57 13.63
C GLY A 338 -2.91 5.05 13.63
N VAL A 339 -3.00 5.69 12.45
CA VAL A 339 -3.35 7.11 12.31
C VAL A 339 -4.73 7.42 12.90
N PRO A 340 -5.78 6.59 12.70
CA PRO A 340 -7.08 6.83 13.31
C PRO A 340 -7.10 6.88 14.84
N ILE A 341 -6.21 6.17 15.52
CA ILE A 341 -6.06 6.22 16.99
C ILE A 341 -4.99 7.21 17.44
N LEU A 342 -4.43 7.99 16.50
CA LEU A 342 -3.32 8.93 16.69
C LEU A 342 -2.10 8.25 17.34
N ALA A 343 -1.72 7.07 16.87
CA ALA A 343 -0.48 6.41 17.31
C ALA A 343 0.74 7.30 16.97
N HIS A 344 1.53 7.68 17.99
CA HIS A 344 2.58 8.69 17.83
C HIS A 344 3.88 8.13 17.23
N ALA A 345 4.12 6.82 17.31
CA ALA A 345 5.04 6.05 16.47
C ALA A 345 4.93 4.55 16.77
N GLU A 346 5.60 3.71 15.98
CA GLU A 346 5.47 2.25 15.98
C GLU A 346 6.81 1.53 15.68
N SER A 347 7.54 0.99 16.69
CA SER A 347 8.31 -0.29 16.67
C SER A 347 9.12 -0.55 17.96
N ALA A 348 9.10 -1.75 18.57
CA ALA A 348 9.89 -2.12 19.78
C ALA A 348 10.80 -3.33 19.57
N VAL A 349 12.04 -3.25 20.09
CA VAL A 349 12.82 -4.35 20.73
C VAL A 349 13.75 -3.72 21.78
N SER A 350 14.02 -4.41 22.92
CA SER A 350 14.57 -3.96 24.23
C SER A 350 16.00 -4.43 24.60
N ALA A 351 16.77 -3.61 25.40
CA ALA A 351 18.22 -3.61 25.84
C ALA A 351 19.40 -2.67 25.29
N ARG A 352 19.52 -1.41 25.80
CA ARG A 352 20.72 -0.62 26.29
C ARG A 352 22.05 -0.36 25.45
N PRO A 353 22.85 0.71 25.75
CA PRO A 353 23.44 1.62 24.73
C PRO A 353 25.00 1.70 24.61
N GLY A 354 25.49 2.21 23.47
CA GLY A 354 26.86 2.73 23.23
C GLY A 354 26.98 3.40 21.83
N ALA A 355 27.62 4.57 21.74
CA ALA A 355 27.34 5.68 20.80
C ALA A 355 28.12 5.75 19.45
N GLY A 356 27.59 6.54 18.50
CA GLY A 356 28.35 7.22 17.43
C GLY A 356 27.64 7.27 16.06
N GLY A 357 27.26 8.46 15.58
CA GLY A 357 26.56 8.68 14.30
C GLY A 357 27.33 9.55 13.31
N VAL A 358 26.91 9.58 12.03
CA VAL A 358 27.27 10.60 11.01
C VAL A 358 26.20 10.69 9.90
N ASP A 359 26.04 11.91 9.38
CA ASP A 359 25.07 12.50 8.46
C ASP A 359 25.49 12.37 6.96
N TRP A 360 24.53 12.35 6.01
CA TRP A 360 24.82 12.37 4.56
C TRP A 360 23.81 13.18 3.73
N GLN A 361 24.34 14.16 2.99
CA GLN A 361 23.68 14.90 1.94
C GLN A 361 23.93 14.29 0.55
N GLN A 362 22.84 14.23 -0.22
CA GLN A 362 22.71 14.31 -1.68
C GLN A 362 23.27 13.17 -2.56
N ALA A 363 22.36 12.50 -3.29
CA ALA A 363 22.61 12.14 -4.69
C ALA A 363 21.29 11.99 -5.47
N ALA A 364 21.14 12.82 -6.50
CA ALA A 364 20.04 12.84 -7.44
C ALA A 364 20.39 12.07 -8.74
N VAL A 365 19.36 11.38 -9.25
CA VAL A 365 18.98 11.07 -10.64
C VAL A 365 19.99 11.36 -11.78
N GLN A 366 20.36 10.31 -12.55
CA GLN A 366 20.70 10.39 -13.98
C GLN A 366 20.26 9.14 -14.78
N GLY A 367 19.36 9.36 -15.76
CA GLY A 367 19.35 8.88 -17.17
C GLY A 367 19.48 7.41 -17.60
N SER A 368 18.56 6.94 -18.46
CA SER A 368 18.83 6.56 -19.88
C SER A 368 17.66 5.82 -20.56
N ASP A 369 17.44 6.15 -21.82
CA ASP A 369 16.32 5.85 -22.71
C ASP A 369 16.34 4.46 -23.38
N SER A 370 15.15 3.92 -23.68
CA SER A 370 14.80 3.22 -24.95
C SER A 370 13.39 2.62 -24.87
N LEU A 371 12.39 3.31 -25.44
CA LEU A 371 11.11 2.73 -25.87
C LEU A 371 10.81 3.29 -27.26
N MET A 372 10.52 2.40 -28.21
CA MET A 372 10.36 2.70 -29.63
C MET A 372 8.96 3.30 -29.88
N ALA A 373 8.91 4.56 -30.30
CA ALA A 373 7.71 5.18 -30.86
C ALA A 373 7.70 4.93 -32.38
N GLU A 374 6.66 4.29 -32.89
CA GLU A 374 6.50 4.02 -34.31
C GLU A 374 5.65 5.13 -34.94
N ARG A 375 6.11 5.66 -36.09
CA ARG A 375 5.55 6.84 -36.75
C ARG A 375 4.64 6.39 -37.89
N ALA A 376 3.33 6.51 -37.73
CA ALA A 376 2.40 6.49 -38.85
C ALA A 376 2.12 7.95 -39.22
N GLN A 377 2.10 8.30 -40.52
CA GLN A 377 1.79 9.65 -41.00
C GLN A 377 0.62 10.25 -40.18
N ASP A 378 0.86 11.38 -39.51
CA ASP A 378 -0.05 12.16 -38.65
C ASP A 378 -0.23 11.72 -37.18
N ASN A 379 0.24 10.54 -36.75
CA ASN A 379 0.08 10.05 -35.37
C ASN A 379 1.36 9.44 -34.76
N VAL A 380 1.68 9.81 -33.52
CA VAL A 380 2.71 9.13 -32.71
C VAL A 380 2.02 8.10 -31.82
N VAL A 381 2.27 6.81 -32.08
CA VAL A 381 1.70 5.73 -31.26
C VAL A 381 2.70 5.34 -30.19
N LEU A 382 2.29 5.51 -28.93
CA LEU A 382 3.04 5.13 -27.75
C LEU A 382 2.39 3.89 -27.13
N ASP A 383 2.96 2.71 -27.39
CA ASP A 383 2.53 1.47 -26.75
C ASP A 383 3.26 1.26 -25.42
N ILE A 384 2.53 1.46 -24.32
CA ILE A 384 3.03 1.32 -22.95
C ILE A 384 2.29 0.20 -22.21
N ARG A 385 1.82 -0.80 -22.94
CA ARG A 385 1.18 -1.98 -22.35
C ARG A 385 2.14 -2.76 -21.45
N GLY A 386 1.65 -3.18 -20.28
CA GLY A 386 2.42 -3.88 -19.26
C GLY A 386 3.33 -2.97 -18.41
N GLN A 387 3.41 -1.68 -18.74
CA GLN A 387 4.11 -0.70 -17.92
C GLN A 387 3.32 -0.45 -16.62
N ILE A 388 4.02 -0.09 -15.55
CA ILE A 388 3.39 0.26 -14.28
C ILE A 388 3.64 1.74 -13.99
N CYS A 389 2.66 2.38 -13.36
CA CYS A 389 2.80 3.73 -12.85
C CYS A 389 3.97 3.86 -11.81
N PRO A 390 4.82 4.91 -11.85
CA PRO A 390 4.69 6.17 -12.60
C PRO A 390 5.08 6.13 -14.09
N SER A 391 5.66 5.03 -14.58
CA SER A 391 6.27 5.00 -15.92
C SER A 391 5.28 5.32 -17.03
N CYS A 392 4.04 4.82 -16.94
CA CYS A 392 2.97 5.13 -17.91
C CYS A 392 2.77 6.64 -18.10
N LEU A 393 2.65 7.36 -16.98
CA LEU A 393 2.45 8.81 -16.99
C LEU A 393 3.70 9.54 -17.49
N LEU A 394 4.87 9.18 -16.98
CA LEU A 394 6.13 9.85 -17.33
C LEU A 394 6.48 9.69 -18.81
N LEU A 395 6.22 8.52 -19.40
CA LEU A 395 6.43 8.28 -20.83
C LEU A 395 5.46 9.09 -21.69
N ALA A 396 4.17 9.14 -21.31
CA ALA A 396 3.20 9.97 -22.01
C ALA A 396 3.57 11.46 -21.96
N LEU A 397 3.96 11.97 -20.78
CA LEU A 397 4.41 13.36 -20.63
C LEU A 397 5.72 13.65 -21.36
N LYS A 398 6.64 12.68 -21.44
CA LYS A 398 7.87 12.81 -22.21
C LYS A 398 7.60 13.00 -23.69
N GLU A 399 6.74 12.16 -24.27
CA GLU A 399 6.37 12.29 -25.69
C GLU A 399 5.58 13.58 -25.95
N LEU A 400 4.69 13.99 -25.03
CA LEU A 400 3.97 15.25 -25.13
C LEU A 400 4.92 16.46 -25.07
N ASN A 401 5.94 16.43 -24.22
CA ASN A 401 6.95 17.49 -24.18
C ASN A 401 7.83 17.50 -25.45
N ARG A 402 8.08 16.33 -26.06
CA ARG A 402 8.84 16.22 -27.31
C ARG A 402 8.08 16.76 -28.51
N TYR A 403 6.78 16.50 -28.60
CA TYR A 403 5.94 16.86 -29.76
C TYR A 403 4.93 17.97 -29.45
N GLY A 404 5.11 18.70 -28.34
CA GLY A 404 4.08 19.58 -27.79
C GLY A 404 3.59 20.68 -28.74
N GLU A 405 4.46 21.25 -29.57
CA GLU A 405 4.11 22.26 -30.58
C GLU A 405 3.30 21.66 -31.74
N ALA A 406 3.68 20.47 -32.21
CA ALA A 406 2.96 19.76 -33.26
C ALA A 406 1.55 19.35 -32.79
N VAL A 407 1.44 18.92 -31.53
CA VAL A 407 0.14 18.57 -30.93
C VAL A 407 -0.74 19.80 -30.71
N ARG A 408 -0.19 20.94 -30.28
CA ARG A 408 -0.95 22.20 -30.11
C ARG A 408 -1.44 22.77 -31.44
N SER A 409 -0.63 22.66 -32.50
CA SER A 409 -1.01 23.13 -33.84
C SER A 409 -2.01 22.21 -34.56
N GLY A 410 -2.37 21.06 -33.96
CA GLY A 410 -3.26 20.08 -34.57
C GLY A 410 -2.63 19.29 -35.72
N SER A 411 -1.31 19.41 -35.92
CA SER A 411 -0.58 18.71 -36.98
C SER A 411 -0.20 17.27 -36.61
N LEU A 412 -0.37 16.89 -35.35
CA LEU A 412 0.02 15.58 -34.82
C LEU A 412 -0.85 15.20 -33.63
N GLU A 413 -1.25 13.94 -33.53
CA GLU A 413 -1.88 13.39 -32.32
C GLU A 413 -0.96 12.35 -31.66
N ILE A 414 -0.98 12.30 -30.33
CA ILE A 414 -0.29 11.23 -29.59
C ILE A 414 -1.34 10.22 -29.15
N VAL A 415 -1.16 8.97 -29.56
CA VAL A 415 -2.05 7.86 -29.21
C VAL A 415 -1.31 6.96 -28.23
N VAL A 416 -1.72 7.02 -26.97
CA VAL A 416 -1.17 6.17 -25.90
C VAL A 416 -2.02 4.92 -25.78
N ILE A 417 -1.41 3.75 -25.97
CA ILE A 417 -2.04 2.44 -25.76
C ILE A 417 -1.56 1.91 -24.41
N THR A 418 -2.49 1.69 -23.49
CA THR A 418 -2.18 1.25 -22.13
C THR A 418 -3.22 0.28 -21.60
N ASP A 419 -2.82 -0.58 -20.69
CA ASP A 419 -3.66 -1.47 -19.89
C ASP A 419 -3.68 -1.10 -18.42
N ASP A 420 -2.87 -0.12 -18.04
CA ASP A 420 -2.86 0.41 -16.70
C ASP A 420 -4.14 1.23 -16.49
N ARG A 421 -5.05 0.69 -15.69
CA ARG A 421 -6.32 1.33 -15.38
C ARG A 421 -6.14 2.71 -14.74
N GLN A 422 -5.07 2.89 -13.96
CA GLN A 422 -4.74 4.20 -13.37
C GLN A 422 -4.44 5.25 -14.44
N ALA A 423 -3.75 4.85 -15.51
CA ALA A 423 -3.33 5.75 -16.58
C ALA A 423 -4.52 6.40 -17.29
N THR A 424 -5.69 5.73 -17.32
CA THR A 424 -6.95 6.26 -17.87
C THR A 424 -7.47 7.50 -17.16
N SER A 425 -7.01 7.76 -15.93
CA SER A 425 -7.41 8.94 -15.15
C SER A 425 -6.25 9.92 -14.96
N THR A 426 -5.04 9.40 -14.75
CA THR A 426 -3.85 10.24 -14.46
C THR A 426 -3.31 10.94 -15.70
N ILE A 427 -3.29 10.27 -16.86
CA ILE A 427 -2.82 10.90 -18.10
C ILE A 427 -3.79 12.03 -18.50
N PRO A 428 -5.11 11.81 -18.64
CA PRO A 428 -6.04 12.90 -18.95
C PRO A 428 -5.96 14.08 -17.97
N ALA A 429 -5.91 13.82 -16.67
CA ALA A 429 -5.83 14.88 -15.67
C ALA A 429 -4.52 15.68 -15.72
N ALA A 430 -3.40 15.04 -16.08
CA ALA A 430 -2.11 15.72 -16.20
C ALA A 430 -2.05 16.58 -17.47
N VAL A 431 -2.53 16.07 -18.60
CA VAL A 431 -2.49 16.81 -19.87
C VAL A 431 -3.51 17.94 -19.94
N ASP A 432 -4.66 17.79 -19.28
CA ASP A 432 -5.68 18.84 -19.13
C ASP A 432 -5.09 20.08 -18.43
N LYS A 433 -4.34 19.87 -17.34
CA LYS A 433 -3.58 20.94 -16.65
C LYS A 433 -2.52 21.60 -17.53
N MET A 434 -2.04 20.91 -18.58
CA MET A 434 -1.06 21.43 -19.53
C MET A 434 -1.72 22.13 -20.74
N GLY A 435 -3.06 22.18 -20.81
CA GLY A 435 -3.82 22.79 -21.89
C GLY A 435 -4.02 21.87 -23.10
N TYR A 436 -4.03 20.56 -22.90
CA TYR A 436 -4.29 19.56 -23.95
C TYR A 436 -5.57 18.79 -23.64
N ILE A 437 -6.21 18.25 -24.67
CA ILE A 437 -7.41 17.43 -24.57
C ILE A 437 -7.02 15.96 -24.62
N ALA A 438 -7.58 15.14 -23.73
CA ALA A 438 -7.43 13.70 -23.76
C ALA A 438 -8.78 12.99 -23.94
N GLU A 439 -8.84 12.09 -24.91
CA GLU A 439 -10.01 11.24 -25.16
C GLU A 439 -9.65 9.78 -24.87
N VAL A 440 -10.40 9.15 -23.96
CA VAL A 440 -10.15 7.76 -23.54
C VAL A 440 -11.18 6.84 -24.17
N THR A 441 -10.71 5.84 -24.91
CA THR A 441 -11.56 4.82 -25.55
C THR A 441 -11.11 3.43 -25.11
N HIS A 442 -12.08 2.54 -24.90
CA HIS A 442 -11.80 1.14 -24.57
C HIS A 442 -11.54 0.35 -25.84
N ILE A 443 -10.46 -0.43 -25.85
CA ILE A 443 -10.08 -1.33 -26.96
C ILE A 443 -9.99 -2.76 -26.45
N PRO A 444 -10.04 -3.79 -27.32
CA PRO A 444 -9.96 -5.19 -26.89
C PRO A 444 -8.70 -5.51 -26.08
N GLU A 445 -7.62 -4.73 -26.19
CA GLU A 445 -6.33 -4.99 -25.54
C GLU A 445 -5.99 -4.05 -24.36
N GLY A 446 -6.96 -3.22 -23.94
CA GLY A 446 -6.84 -2.24 -22.87
C GLY A 446 -7.56 -0.94 -23.20
N TYR A 447 -6.83 0.16 -23.12
CA TYR A 447 -7.31 1.52 -23.28
C TYR A 447 -6.45 2.26 -24.31
N ARG A 448 -7.11 3.08 -25.12
CA ARG A 448 -6.49 4.01 -26.06
C ARG A 448 -6.79 5.43 -25.58
N ILE A 449 -5.75 6.19 -25.29
CA ILE A 449 -5.83 7.59 -24.85
C ILE A 449 -5.26 8.44 -25.98
N CYS A 450 -6.12 9.23 -26.63
CA CYS A 450 -5.73 10.15 -27.69
C CYS A 450 -5.50 11.54 -27.09
N LEU A 451 -4.31 12.11 -27.29
CA LEU A 451 -3.91 13.42 -26.81
C LEU A 451 -3.87 14.40 -27.98
N ARG A 452 -4.58 15.53 -27.84
CA ARG A 452 -4.75 16.57 -28.87
C ARG A 452 -4.55 17.96 -28.28
N GLY A 453 -4.23 18.94 -29.11
CA GLY A 453 -4.23 20.36 -28.70
C GLY A 453 -5.63 20.84 -28.33
N ALA A 454 -5.73 21.68 -27.28
CA ALA A 454 -6.93 22.48 -27.07
C ALA A 454 -6.91 23.61 -28.11
N VAL A 455 -7.88 23.62 -29.03
CA VAL A 455 -8.03 24.64 -30.08
C VAL A 455 -8.25 26.02 -29.48
#